data_AF-A0A0F7VJZ6-F1
#
_entry.id   AF-A0A0F7VJZ6-F1
#
_cell.length_a   1.000
_cell.length_b   1.000
_cell.length_c   1.000
_cell.angle_alpha   90.00
_cell.angle_beta   90.00
_cell.angle_gamma   90.00
#
_symmetry.space_group_name_H-M   'P 1'
#
loop_
_entity.id
_entity.type
_entity.pdbx_description
1 polymer ?
#
loop_
_entity_poly.entity_id
_entity_poly.type
_entity_poly.pdbx_seq_one_letter_code
_entity_poly.pdbx_strand_id
1 'polypeptide(L)'
;MKRPGFHHLNLPLFVGVNGTHDWAQKCNGFLYRALREAKDLEYISLSTTIKACLLDPPILLKNVFPVEHWPALRHFGLWRLNASKSDIVDLLKLLPRTLRSLDLGLHNFQIGGDCWNDLLEAIRIELRRSDETIKPSVRIVMPGYVMIGRGVWLEDEVNEFLYGSGENPMQGQNSQMPKFGMGTFRDLFEPEFTRPNLELRQLSELGIVDIDRE
;
A
#
# COMPACT_ATOMS: atom_id res chain seq x y z
N MET A 1 4.91 16.39 17.68
CA MET A 1 6.30 16.03 17.31
C MET A 1 7.10 17.27 16.87
N LYS A 2 7.17 18.32 17.71
CA LYS A 2 7.77 19.63 17.36
C LYS A 2 9.30 19.66 17.44
N ARG A 3 9.97 18.57 17.04
CA ARG A 3 11.42 18.46 17.11
C ARG A 3 12.01 18.93 15.78
N PRO A 4 12.86 19.97 15.76
CA PRO A 4 13.62 20.34 14.56
C PRO A 4 14.40 19.14 14.04
N GLY A 5 14.41 18.93 12.73
CA GLY A 5 15.10 17.79 12.11
C GLY A 5 14.30 16.48 12.08
N PHE A 6 13.03 16.50 12.51
CA PHE A 6 12.17 15.30 12.46
C PHE A 6 11.61 15.09 11.06
N HIS A 7 12.42 14.46 10.20
CA HIS A 7 12.10 14.27 8.77
C HIS A 7 11.58 12.87 8.44
N HIS A 8 11.76 11.88 9.32
CA HIS A 8 11.45 10.48 9.02
C HIS A 8 10.65 9.84 10.16
N LEU A 9 9.51 9.26 9.82
CA LEU A 9 8.68 8.49 10.74
C LEU A 9 8.26 7.17 10.08
N ASN A 10 8.71 6.05 10.65
CA ASN A 10 8.15 4.74 10.39
C ASN A 10 7.42 4.28 11.65
N LEU A 11 6.11 4.08 11.55
CA LEU A 11 5.22 3.85 12.69
C LEU A 11 4.48 2.53 12.53
N PRO A 12 5.01 1.41 13.06
CA PRO A 12 4.24 0.19 13.24
C PRO A 12 3.34 0.30 14.48
N LEU A 13 2.04 0.13 14.30
CA LEU A 13 1.05 0.14 15.37
C LEU A 13 0.45 -1.25 15.57
N PHE A 14 0.65 -1.78 16.78
CA PHE A 14 -0.08 -2.96 17.22
C PHE A 14 -1.49 -2.54 17.63
N VAL A 15 -2.47 -3.01 16.87
CA VAL A 15 -3.88 -2.74 17.06
C VAL A 15 -4.55 -4.04 17.49
N GLY A 16 -5.16 -4.04 18.68
CA GLY A 16 -5.77 -5.21 19.29
C GLY A 16 -6.99 -5.74 18.52
N VAL A 17 -7.58 -6.83 19.01
CA VAL A 17 -8.62 -7.63 18.30
C VAL A 17 -9.89 -6.83 17.95
N ASN A 18 -10.27 -5.82 18.75
CA ASN A 18 -11.40 -4.91 18.47
C ASN A 18 -10.96 -3.61 17.77
N GLY A 19 -9.71 -3.57 17.32
CA GLY A 19 -9.05 -2.31 17.10
C GLY A 19 -9.45 -1.60 15.81
N THR A 20 -10.04 -2.25 14.80
CA THR A 20 -10.64 -1.49 13.68
C THR A 20 -11.84 -0.68 14.16
N HIS A 21 -12.73 -1.28 14.96
CA HIS A 21 -13.91 -0.62 15.49
C HIS A 21 -13.51 0.54 16.42
N ASP A 22 -12.57 0.29 17.33
CA ASP A 22 -12.07 1.33 18.23
C ASP A 22 -11.29 2.42 17.49
N TRP A 23 -10.55 2.09 16.43
CA TRP A 23 -9.77 3.09 15.71
C TRP A 23 -10.58 3.87 14.67
N ALA A 24 -11.54 3.23 14.01
CA ALA A 24 -12.48 3.89 13.09
C ALA A 24 -13.50 4.76 13.84
N GLN A 25 -13.97 4.36 15.03
CA GLN A 25 -14.96 5.11 15.80
C GLN A 25 -14.36 6.01 16.89
N LYS A 26 -13.21 5.65 17.47
CA LYS A 26 -12.59 6.34 18.62
C LYS A 26 -11.15 6.80 18.34
N CYS A 27 -10.75 6.96 17.08
CA CYS A 27 -9.58 7.80 16.79
C CYS A 27 -9.90 9.22 17.28
N ASN A 28 -9.48 9.54 18.50
CA ASN A 28 -9.74 10.82 19.16
C ASN A 28 -8.93 11.99 18.52
N GLY A 29 -8.47 11.82 17.28
CA GLY A 29 -7.59 12.73 16.56
C GLY A 29 -6.20 12.87 17.17
N PHE A 30 -5.82 12.06 18.17
CA PHE A 30 -4.52 12.21 18.83
C PHE A 30 -3.36 11.97 17.87
N LEU A 31 -3.44 10.93 17.04
CA LEU A 31 -2.42 10.64 16.03
C LEU A 31 -2.33 11.80 15.02
N TYR A 32 -3.46 12.22 14.45
CA TYR A 32 -3.53 13.38 13.55
C TYR A 32 -2.90 14.62 14.19
N ARG A 33 -3.31 15.00 15.41
CA ARG A 33 -2.77 16.16 16.12
C ARG A 33 -1.27 16.03 16.36
N ALA A 34 -0.78 14.84 16.70
CA ALA A 34 0.65 14.62 16.94
C ALA A 34 1.48 14.73 15.66
N LEU A 35 0.99 14.14 14.56
CA LEU A 35 1.64 14.14 13.26
C LEU A 35 1.58 15.52 12.57
N ARG A 36 0.51 16.29 12.78
CA ARG A 36 0.35 17.65 12.24
C ARG A 36 1.49 18.58 12.66
N GLU A 37 2.05 18.35 13.84
CA GLU A 37 3.15 19.18 14.35
C GLU A 37 4.52 18.85 13.72
N ALA A 38 4.64 17.76 12.95
CA ALA A 38 5.85 17.38 12.22
C ALA A 38 5.90 18.04 10.84
N LYS A 39 6.09 19.36 10.79
CA LYS A 39 5.98 20.14 9.53
C LYS A 39 7.07 19.82 8.50
N ASP A 40 8.24 19.38 8.95
CA ASP A 40 9.39 19.11 8.10
C ASP A 40 9.46 17.62 7.66
N LEU A 41 8.36 16.88 7.78
CA LEU A 41 8.34 15.44 7.50
C LEU A 41 8.57 15.19 6.00
N GLU A 42 9.63 14.43 5.69
CA GLU A 42 9.98 13.99 4.34
C GLU A 42 9.55 12.53 4.10
N TYR A 43 9.44 11.73 5.15
CA TYR A 43 9.10 10.32 5.06
C TYR A 43 8.09 9.95 6.14
N ILE A 44 6.97 9.36 5.73
CA ILE A 44 6.06 8.68 6.64
C ILE A 44 5.68 7.31 6.13
N SER A 45 5.70 6.32 7.01
CA SER A 45 5.11 5.01 6.77
C SER A 45 4.32 4.58 7.99
N LEU A 46 3.07 4.17 7.80
CA LEU A 46 2.23 3.62 8.85
C LEU A 46 1.88 2.18 8.52
N SER A 47 2.16 1.27 9.44
CA SER A 47 1.74 -0.12 9.34
C SER A 47 0.92 -0.53 10.55
N THR A 48 -0.09 -1.37 10.36
CA THR A 48 -0.84 -1.91 11.50
C THR A 48 -1.03 -3.42 11.47
N THR A 49 -1.52 -3.96 12.59
CA THR A 49 -1.96 -5.35 12.71
C THR A 49 -3.46 -5.53 12.53
N ILE A 50 -4.16 -4.50 12.02
CA ILE A 50 -5.60 -4.57 11.78
C ILE A 50 -5.90 -5.67 10.76
N LYS A 51 -6.76 -6.60 11.17
CA LYS A 51 -7.41 -7.52 10.25
C LYS A 51 -8.68 -6.85 9.77
N ALA A 52 -8.83 -6.71 8.46
CA ALA A 52 -10.06 -6.19 7.89
C ALA A 52 -11.21 -7.16 8.21
N CYS A 53 -12.18 -6.70 9.00
CA CYS A 53 -13.46 -7.35 9.17
C CYS A 53 -14.45 -6.72 8.19
N LEU A 54 -15.26 -7.53 7.51
CA LEU A 54 -16.26 -7.05 6.54
C LEU A 54 -17.31 -6.13 7.17
N LEU A 55 -17.51 -6.22 8.49
CA LEU A 55 -18.47 -5.41 9.24
C LEU A 55 -17.88 -4.10 9.79
N ASP A 56 -16.55 -3.95 9.75
CA ASP A 56 -15.92 -2.75 10.28
C ASP A 56 -15.97 -1.62 9.24
N PRO A 57 -16.36 -0.40 9.65
CA PRO A 57 -16.31 0.74 8.75
C PRO A 57 -14.87 1.04 8.31
N PRO A 58 -14.67 1.55 7.08
CA PRO A 58 -13.35 1.95 6.62
C PRO A 58 -12.82 3.12 7.47
N ILE A 59 -11.50 3.16 7.61
CA ILE A 59 -10.78 4.24 8.29
C ILE A 59 -10.66 5.41 7.32
N LEU A 60 -11.16 6.57 7.76
CA LEU A 60 -11.01 7.82 7.02
C LEU A 60 -9.56 8.31 7.14
N LEU A 61 -8.78 8.16 6.06
CA LEU A 61 -7.34 8.48 6.07
C LEU A 61 -7.05 9.95 6.41
N LYS A 62 -7.94 10.87 6.01
CA LYS A 62 -7.86 12.30 6.37
C LYS A 62 -7.91 12.58 7.88
N ASN A 63 -8.52 11.68 8.67
CA ASN A 63 -8.57 11.80 10.12
C ASN A 63 -7.31 11.23 10.79
N VAL A 64 -6.42 10.59 10.02
CA VAL A 64 -5.17 10.00 10.49
C VAL A 64 -3.99 10.86 10.03
N PHE A 65 -3.97 11.24 8.75
CA PHE A 65 -2.84 11.90 8.11
C PHE A 65 -3.14 13.35 7.72
N PRO A 66 -2.51 14.34 8.39
CA PRO A 66 -2.56 15.75 8.01
C PRO A 66 -1.56 16.07 6.86
N VAL A 67 -1.67 15.39 5.72
CA VAL A 67 -0.68 15.47 4.63
C VAL A 67 -0.49 16.89 4.08
N GLU A 68 -1.52 17.73 4.15
CA GLU A 68 -1.50 19.14 3.77
C GLU A 68 -0.53 19.99 4.62
N HIS A 69 -0.08 19.47 5.77
CA HIS A 69 0.88 20.11 6.65
C HIS A 69 2.34 19.68 6.40
N TRP A 70 2.59 18.79 5.43
CA TRP A 70 3.92 18.24 5.14
C TRP A 70 4.40 18.62 3.73
N PRO A 71 4.68 19.90 3.45
CA PRO A 71 5.08 20.33 2.11
C PRO A 71 6.39 19.70 1.61
N ALA A 72 7.22 19.16 2.51
CA ALA A 72 8.48 18.50 2.20
C ALA A 72 8.34 16.98 1.98
N LEU A 73 7.14 16.40 2.06
CA LEU A 73 6.96 14.95 2.01
C LEU A 73 7.41 14.35 0.67
N ARG A 74 8.30 13.37 0.75
CA ARG A 74 8.87 12.64 -0.40
C ARG A 74 8.45 11.17 -0.42
N HIS A 75 8.10 10.60 0.72
CA HIS A 75 7.62 9.21 0.81
C HIS A 75 6.38 9.12 1.68
N PHE A 76 5.37 8.42 1.16
CA PHE A 76 4.17 8.04 1.90
C PHE A 76 3.95 6.53 1.79
N GLY A 77 3.85 5.86 2.93
CA GLY A 77 3.62 4.42 3.01
C GLY A 77 2.40 4.08 3.86
N LEU A 78 1.54 3.20 3.34
CA LEU A 78 0.33 2.75 3.99
C LEU A 78 0.23 1.22 3.97
N TRP A 79 0.29 0.59 5.13
CA TRP A 79 0.33 -0.86 5.25
C TRP A 79 -0.74 -1.37 6.21
N ARG A 80 -1.48 -2.38 5.76
CA ARG A 80 -2.47 -3.14 6.54
C ARG A 80 -3.48 -2.24 7.23
N LEU A 81 -4.04 -1.31 6.48
CA LEU A 81 -5.10 -0.41 6.90
C LEU A 81 -6.37 -0.70 6.08
N ASN A 82 -7.53 -0.66 6.74
CA ASN A 82 -8.81 -0.80 6.06
C ASN A 82 -9.29 0.58 5.63
N ALA A 83 -9.07 0.97 4.38
CA ALA A 83 -9.50 2.26 3.83
C ALA A 83 -10.28 2.04 2.53
N SER A 84 -11.27 2.90 2.26
CA SER A 84 -12.03 2.83 1.01
C SER A 84 -11.21 3.32 -0.19
N LYS A 85 -11.60 2.94 -1.41
CA LYS A 85 -10.98 3.49 -2.63
C LYS A 85 -11.08 5.01 -2.66
N SER A 86 -12.24 5.56 -2.31
CA SER A 86 -12.46 7.01 -2.28
C SER A 86 -11.54 7.71 -1.28
N ASP A 87 -11.32 7.15 -0.08
CA ASP A 87 -10.43 7.76 0.91
C ASP A 87 -8.98 7.78 0.44
N ILE A 88 -8.53 6.72 -0.26
CA ILE A 88 -7.17 6.69 -0.83
C ILE A 88 -7.04 7.71 -1.95
N VAL A 89 -8.00 7.75 -2.87
CA VAL A 89 -8.02 8.72 -3.97
C VAL A 89 -8.05 10.17 -3.46
N ASP A 90 -8.85 10.46 -2.43
CA ASP A 90 -8.91 11.79 -1.85
C ASP A 90 -7.63 12.15 -1.09
N LEU A 91 -6.98 11.18 -0.44
CA LEU A 91 -5.65 11.39 0.14
C LEU A 91 -4.62 11.71 -0.94
N LEU A 92 -4.62 10.99 -2.07
CA LEU A 92 -3.68 11.23 -3.17
C LEU A 92 -3.77 12.66 -3.72
N LYS A 93 -4.98 13.21 -3.83
CA LYS A 93 -5.20 14.61 -4.25
C LYS A 93 -4.61 15.64 -3.29
N LEU A 94 -4.44 15.26 -2.02
CA LEU A 94 -3.91 16.13 -0.97
C LEU A 94 -2.40 15.94 -0.76
N LEU A 95 -1.79 14.89 -1.32
CA LEU A 95 -0.35 14.69 -1.21
C LEU A 95 0.41 15.82 -1.93
N PRO A 96 1.56 16.25 -1.37
CA PRO A 96 2.31 17.35 -1.95
C PRO A 96 3.04 16.90 -3.22
N ARG A 97 3.28 17.86 -4.11
CA ARG A 97 4.03 17.66 -5.37
C ARG A 97 5.49 17.23 -5.19
N THR A 98 5.99 17.28 -3.97
CA THR A 98 7.33 16.83 -3.59
C THR A 98 7.42 15.32 -3.43
N LEU A 99 6.28 14.61 -3.47
CA LEU A 99 6.19 13.17 -3.33
C LEU A 99 7.00 12.46 -4.44
N ARG A 100 7.84 11.52 -4.02
CA ARG A 100 8.71 10.71 -4.89
C ARG A 100 8.40 9.23 -4.84
N SER A 101 7.73 8.78 -3.78
CA SER A 101 7.42 7.36 -3.60
C SER A 101 6.15 7.17 -2.79
N LEU A 102 5.35 6.19 -3.22
CA LEU A 102 4.09 5.79 -2.61
C LEU A 102 4.06 4.26 -2.46
N ASP A 103 4.00 3.79 -1.22
CA ASP A 103 3.94 2.36 -0.93
C ASP A 103 2.55 2.01 -0.38
N LEU A 104 1.86 1.05 -1.02
CA LEU A 104 0.53 0.58 -0.61
C LEU A 104 0.56 -0.94 -0.37
N GLY A 105 0.41 -1.36 0.88
CA GLY A 105 0.36 -2.77 1.27
C GLY A 105 -0.90 -3.12 2.03
N LEU A 106 -2.06 -3.13 1.35
CA LEU A 106 -3.37 -3.23 1.98
C LEU A 106 -3.81 -4.69 2.11
N HIS A 107 -4.46 -5.04 3.23
CA HIS A 107 -4.72 -6.44 3.58
C HIS A 107 -5.97 -7.01 2.91
N ASN A 108 -6.98 -6.19 2.65
CA ASN A 108 -8.19 -6.56 1.90
C ASN A 108 -8.79 -5.31 1.28
N PHE A 109 -9.18 -5.41 0.02
CA PHE A 109 -10.07 -4.48 -0.66
C PHE A 109 -11.43 -5.17 -0.82
N GLN A 110 -12.53 -4.52 -0.42
CA GLN A 110 -13.84 -5.17 -0.29
C GLN A 110 -14.34 -5.75 -1.63
N ILE A 111 -14.98 -6.92 -1.55
CA ILE A 111 -15.80 -7.46 -2.64
C ILE A 111 -17.04 -6.55 -2.75
N GLY A 112 -17.26 -5.94 -3.92
CA GLY A 112 -18.47 -5.15 -4.20
C GLY A 112 -18.26 -3.68 -4.64
N GLY A 113 -17.07 -3.30 -5.13
CA GLY A 113 -16.90 -2.01 -5.84
C GLY A 113 -15.54 -1.34 -5.65
N ASP A 114 -14.74 -1.82 -4.70
CA ASP A 114 -13.39 -1.35 -4.42
C ASP A 114 -12.44 -2.53 -4.49
N CYS A 115 -12.07 -2.97 -5.70
CA CYS A 115 -11.02 -3.95 -5.90
C CYS A 115 -9.68 -3.25 -6.23
N TRP A 116 -8.57 -3.98 -6.13
CA TRP A 116 -7.25 -3.46 -6.51
C TRP A 116 -7.18 -3.00 -7.97
N ASN A 117 -7.93 -3.64 -8.87
CA ASN A 117 -8.01 -3.23 -10.27
C ASN A 117 -8.60 -1.82 -10.40
N ASP A 118 -9.78 -1.59 -9.82
CA ASP A 118 -10.45 -0.28 -9.85
C ASP A 118 -9.67 0.79 -9.09
N LEU A 119 -9.02 0.44 -7.99
CA LEU A 119 -8.12 1.36 -7.28
C LEU A 119 -6.97 1.77 -8.19
N LEU A 120 -6.28 0.82 -8.82
CA LEU A 120 -5.15 1.12 -9.70
C LEU A 120 -5.54 2.02 -10.86
N GLU A 121 -6.71 1.80 -11.47
CA GLU A 121 -7.25 2.69 -12.51
C GLU A 121 -7.51 4.09 -11.94
N ALA A 122 -8.10 4.20 -10.75
CA ALA A 122 -8.33 5.50 -10.11
C ALA A 122 -7.02 6.23 -9.78
N ILE A 123 -6.02 5.53 -9.23
CA ILE A 123 -4.68 6.05 -8.97
C ILE A 123 -4.04 6.55 -10.28
N ARG A 124 -4.15 5.77 -11.36
CA ARG A 124 -3.65 6.15 -12.69
C ARG A 124 -4.27 7.45 -13.17
N ILE A 125 -5.59 7.58 -13.06
CA ILE A 125 -6.31 8.79 -13.46
C ILE A 125 -5.81 9.98 -12.65
N GLU A 126 -5.75 9.89 -11.32
CA GLU A 126 -5.32 11.02 -10.49
C GLU A 126 -3.86 11.42 -10.74
N LEU A 127 -2.95 10.45 -10.81
CA LEU A 127 -1.52 10.74 -11.04
C LEU A 127 -1.25 11.28 -12.46
N ARG A 128 -2.06 10.93 -13.46
CA ARG A 128 -1.94 11.47 -14.83
C ARG A 128 -2.61 12.82 -15.01
N ARG A 129 -3.62 13.16 -14.19
CA ARG A 129 -4.23 14.50 -14.19
C ARG A 129 -3.27 15.58 -13.71
N SER A 130 -2.26 15.20 -12.93
CA SER A 130 -1.23 16.14 -12.53
C SER A 130 -0.21 16.33 -13.64
N ASP A 131 -0.06 17.56 -14.14
CA ASP A 131 1.01 17.97 -15.05
C ASP A 131 2.39 18.07 -14.35
N GLU A 132 2.58 17.27 -13.29
CA GLU A 132 3.78 17.30 -12.48
C GLU A 132 4.98 16.75 -13.25
N THR A 133 6.09 17.47 -13.13
CA THR A 133 7.40 17.02 -13.65
C THR A 133 7.94 15.83 -12.86
N ILE A 134 7.52 15.67 -11.61
CA ILE A 134 7.94 14.59 -10.72
C ILE A 134 6.83 13.56 -10.68
N LYS A 135 7.12 12.35 -11.13
CA LYS A 135 6.22 11.19 -11.05
C LYS A 135 6.66 10.31 -9.88
N PRO A 136 5.84 10.15 -8.83
CA PRO A 136 6.21 9.29 -7.71
C PRO A 136 6.28 7.83 -8.15
N SER A 137 7.31 7.11 -7.71
CA SER A 137 7.33 5.66 -7.87
C SER A 137 6.27 5.03 -6.98
N VAL A 138 5.42 4.18 -7.55
CA VAL A 138 4.36 3.48 -6.79
C VAL A 138 4.74 2.02 -6.62
N ARG A 139 4.65 1.53 -5.38
CA ARG A 139 4.83 0.12 -5.04
C ARG A 139 3.55 -0.42 -4.42
N ILE A 140 3.10 -1.56 -4.90
CA ILE A 140 2.01 -2.31 -4.27
C ILE A 140 2.58 -3.60 -3.70
N VAL A 141 2.20 -3.92 -2.46
CA VAL A 141 2.57 -5.17 -1.82
C VAL A 141 1.33 -5.94 -1.44
N MET A 142 1.20 -7.13 -2.02
CA MET A 142 0.10 -8.04 -1.72
C MET A 142 0.58 -9.10 -0.74
N PRO A 143 0.04 -9.16 0.49
CA PRO A 143 0.47 -10.14 1.47
C PRO A 143 0.11 -11.55 0.99
N GLY A 144 1.04 -12.49 1.17
CA GLY A 144 0.81 -13.90 0.92
C GLY A 144 -0.15 -14.48 1.95
N TYR A 145 -1.07 -15.33 1.49
CA TYR A 145 -2.08 -15.96 2.36
C TYR A 145 -1.52 -17.02 3.31
N VAL A 146 -0.41 -17.66 2.93
CA VAL A 146 0.08 -18.87 3.62
C VAL A 146 1.10 -18.54 4.71
N MET A 147 1.98 -17.56 4.47
CA MET A 147 3.07 -17.23 5.39
C MET A 147 3.16 -15.73 5.63
N ILE A 148 3.15 -15.37 6.92
CA ILE A 148 3.41 -13.99 7.36
C ILE A 148 4.83 -13.62 6.91
N GLY A 149 5.00 -12.41 6.39
CA GLY A 149 6.28 -11.93 5.88
C GLY A 149 6.47 -12.17 4.39
N ARG A 150 5.76 -13.15 3.81
CA ARG A 150 5.78 -13.38 2.36
C ARG A 150 4.68 -12.61 1.65
N GLY A 151 4.92 -12.30 0.39
CA GLY A 151 3.98 -11.57 -0.46
C GLY A 151 4.52 -11.29 -1.85
N VAL A 152 3.71 -10.66 -2.69
CA VAL A 152 4.09 -10.23 -4.03
C VAL A 152 4.31 -8.71 -4.02
N TRP A 153 5.50 -8.30 -4.42
CA TRP A 153 5.88 -6.90 -4.64
C TRP A 153 5.68 -6.58 -6.12
N LEU A 154 4.84 -5.58 -6.38
CA LEU A 154 4.58 -5.03 -7.70
C LEU A 154 5.18 -3.62 -7.74
N GLU A 155 6.20 -3.44 -8.57
CA GLU A 155 6.95 -2.18 -8.67
C GLU A 155 6.98 -1.75 -10.14
N ASP A 156 7.80 -2.41 -10.95
CA ASP A 156 7.97 -2.05 -12.36
C ASP A 156 6.66 -2.16 -13.15
N GLU A 157 5.89 -3.22 -12.92
CA GLU A 157 4.62 -3.47 -13.60
C GLU A 157 3.58 -2.39 -13.28
N VAL A 158 3.52 -1.97 -12.01
CA VAL A 158 2.61 -0.90 -11.57
C VAL A 158 3.04 0.43 -12.18
N ASN A 159 4.33 0.77 -12.14
CA ASN A 159 4.80 2.04 -12.70
C ASN A 159 4.64 2.11 -14.23
N GLU A 160 4.88 1.01 -14.94
CA GLU A 160 4.68 0.93 -16.39
C GLU A 160 3.19 1.04 -16.77
N PHE A 161 2.30 0.46 -15.95
CA PHE A 161 0.85 0.67 -16.10
C PHE A 161 0.45 2.13 -15.83
N LEU A 162 0.91 2.70 -14.72
CA LEU A 162 0.55 4.05 -14.29
C LEU A 162 1.05 5.11 -15.28
N TYR A 163 2.29 5.02 -15.74
CA TYR A 163 2.95 6.08 -16.51
C TYR A 163 3.22 5.75 -17.97
N GLY A 164 3.25 4.48 -18.33
CA GLY A 164 3.55 4.00 -19.68
C GLY A 164 2.36 3.31 -20.33
N SER A 165 2.71 2.23 -21.04
CA SER A 165 1.81 1.39 -21.84
C SER A 165 1.55 0.02 -21.22
N GLY A 166 2.03 -0.21 -20.00
CA GLY A 166 1.83 -1.45 -19.27
C GLY A 166 0.36 -1.80 -19.07
N GLU A 167 0.08 -3.10 -18.98
CA GLU A 167 -1.24 -3.59 -18.61
C GLU A 167 -1.45 -3.54 -17.09
N ASN A 168 -2.71 -3.49 -16.66
CA ASN A 168 -3.03 -3.57 -15.24
C ASN A 168 -2.56 -4.94 -14.68
N PRO A 169 -1.74 -4.98 -13.62
CA PRO A 169 -1.16 -6.22 -13.10
C PRO A 169 -2.19 -7.13 -12.39
N MET A 170 -3.42 -6.66 -12.15
CA MET A 170 -4.44 -7.41 -11.42
C MET A 170 -5.20 -8.41 -12.29
N GLN A 171 -5.53 -9.58 -11.72
CA GLN A 171 -6.25 -10.66 -12.41
C GLN A 171 -7.77 -10.39 -12.50
N GLY A 172 -8.17 -9.27 -13.10
CA GLY A 172 -9.58 -8.90 -13.32
C GLY A 172 -10.27 -8.26 -12.10
N GLN A 173 -11.59 -8.05 -12.19
CA GLN A 173 -12.35 -7.17 -11.27
C GLN A 173 -12.58 -7.71 -9.86
N ASN A 174 -12.30 -8.99 -9.59
CA ASN A 174 -12.51 -9.59 -8.26
C ASN A 174 -11.24 -10.22 -7.66
N SER A 175 -10.08 -10.04 -8.29
CA SER A 175 -8.86 -10.67 -7.80
C SER A 175 -8.21 -9.85 -6.69
N GLN A 176 -7.86 -10.55 -5.61
CA GLN A 176 -6.99 -10.07 -4.54
C GLN A 176 -5.50 -10.39 -4.83
N MET A 177 -5.22 -10.94 -6.01
CA MET A 177 -3.88 -11.37 -6.43
C MET A 177 -3.52 -10.80 -7.80
N PRO A 178 -2.23 -10.49 -8.03
CA PRO A 178 -1.78 -10.11 -9.34
C PRO A 178 -1.82 -11.31 -10.29
N LYS A 179 -1.79 -11.04 -11.60
CA LYS A 179 -1.60 -12.07 -12.63
C LYS A 179 -0.29 -12.82 -12.37
N PHE A 180 -0.26 -14.10 -12.67
CA PHE A 180 1.01 -14.83 -12.74
C PHE A 180 1.92 -14.19 -13.79
N GLY A 181 3.22 -14.16 -13.49
CA GLY A 181 4.23 -13.44 -14.24
C GLY A 181 4.40 -11.98 -13.82
N MET A 182 3.49 -11.41 -13.02
CA MET A 182 3.58 -10.04 -12.53
C MET A 182 4.07 -10.00 -11.08
N GLY A 183 5.12 -9.22 -10.84
CA GLY A 183 5.69 -8.99 -9.53
C GLY A 183 6.69 -10.04 -9.07
N THR A 184 7.36 -9.69 -7.97
CA THR A 184 8.35 -10.56 -7.32
C THR A 184 7.77 -11.08 -6.02
N PHE A 185 7.78 -12.40 -5.84
CA PHE A 185 7.48 -13.03 -4.56
C PHE A 185 8.70 -12.94 -3.65
N ARG A 186 8.55 -12.28 -2.50
CA ARG A 186 9.63 -12.01 -1.53
C ARG A 186 9.23 -12.43 -0.14
N ASP A 187 10.23 -12.62 0.73
CA ASP A 187 10.06 -12.77 2.18
C ASP A 187 10.71 -11.59 2.92
N LEU A 188 9.97 -10.97 3.85
CA LEU A 188 10.45 -9.89 4.69
C LEU A 188 11.49 -10.32 5.74
N PHE A 189 11.46 -11.59 6.15
CA PHE A 189 12.37 -12.16 7.15
C PHE A 189 13.52 -12.95 6.53
N GLU A 190 13.40 -13.35 5.27
CA GLU A 190 14.43 -14.01 4.49
C GLU A 190 14.71 -13.20 3.20
N PRO A 191 15.57 -12.16 3.24
CA PRO A 191 15.77 -11.27 2.09
C PRO A 191 16.28 -11.94 0.83
N GLU A 192 17.01 -13.05 0.98
CA GLU A 192 17.52 -13.87 -0.13
C GLU A 192 16.41 -14.72 -0.78
N PHE A 193 15.28 -14.91 -0.09
CA PHE A 193 14.13 -15.57 -0.65
C PHE A 193 13.40 -14.61 -1.59
N THR A 194 13.74 -14.73 -2.87
CA THR A 194 13.12 -13.99 -3.96
C THR A 194 12.89 -14.90 -5.15
N ARG A 195 11.73 -14.80 -5.78
CA ARG A 195 11.39 -15.55 -7.00
C ARG A 195 10.30 -14.83 -7.79
N PRO A 196 10.17 -15.06 -9.10
CA PRO A 196 9.05 -14.53 -9.86
C PRO A 196 7.71 -15.10 -9.35
N ASN A 197 6.65 -14.30 -9.43
CA ASN A 197 5.29 -14.73 -9.06
C ASN A 197 4.69 -15.61 -10.18
N LEU A 198 5.09 -16.88 -10.24
CA LEU A 198 4.65 -17.84 -11.26
C LEU A 198 3.85 -18.99 -10.64
N GLU A 199 3.15 -19.75 -11.48
CA GLU A 199 2.51 -21.00 -11.07
C GLU A 199 3.55 -22.02 -10.62
N LEU A 200 3.16 -22.95 -9.73
CA LEU A 200 4.07 -23.99 -9.21
C LEU A 200 4.72 -24.81 -10.32
N ARG A 201 3.97 -25.14 -11.38
CA ARG A 201 4.49 -25.85 -12.55
C ARG A 201 5.60 -25.07 -13.25
N GLN A 202 5.38 -23.78 -13.50
CA GLN A 202 6.37 -22.92 -14.16
C GLN A 202 7.62 -22.75 -13.29
N LEU A 203 7.44 -22.63 -11.96
CA LEU A 203 8.56 -22.60 -11.03
C LEU A 203 9.36 -23.91 -11.04
N SER A 204 8.69 -25.04 -11.20
CA SER A 204 9.35 -26.35 -11.34
C SER A 204 10.11 -26.47 -12.65
N GLU A 205 9.53 -26.01 -13.76
CA GLU A 205 10.19 -25.95 -15.07
C GLU A 205 11.46 -25.07 -15.04
N LEU A 206 11.48 -24.05 -14.16
CA LEU A 206 12.66 -23.22 -13.90
C LEU A 206 13.63 -23.79 -12.85
N GLY A 207 13.34 -24.95 -12.27
CA GLY A 207 14.16 -25.58 -11.22
C GLY A 207 14.17 -24.85 -9.88
N ILE A 208 13.21 -23.95 -9.64
CA ILE A 208 13.09 -23.16 -8.40
C ILE A 208 12.41 -23.98 -7.30
N VAL A 209 11.48 -24.86 -7.67
CA VAL A 209 10.79 -25.79 -6.77
C VAL A 209 10.79 -27.20 -7.36
N ASP A 210 10.74 -28.21 -6.49
CA ASP A 210 10.63 -29.61 -6.90
C ASP A 210 9.23 -30.10 -6.53
N ILE A 211 8.38 -30.31 -7.54
CA ILE A 211 6.98 -30.76 -7.36
C ILE A 211 6.85 -32.28 -7.32
N ASP A 212 7.92 -33.02 -7.65
CA ASP A 212 7.92 -34.49 -7.70
C ASP A 212 8.52 -35.12 -6.42
N ARG A 213 8.76 -34.32 -5.38
CA ARG A 213 9.40 -34.70 -4.11
C ARG A 213 8.49 -34.68 -2.86
N GLU A 214 7.18 -34.79 -3.03
CA GLU A 214 6.23 -35.01 -1.90
C GLU A 214 5.83 -36.48 -1.73
#